data_AF-V5GCG7-F1
#
_entry.id   AF-V5GCG7-F1
#
_cell.length_a   1.000
_cell.length_b   1.000
_cell.length_c   1.000
_cell.angle_alpha   90.00
_cell.angle_beta   90.00
_cell.angle_gamma   90.00
#
_symmetry.space_group_name_H-M   'P 1'
#
loop_
_entity.id
_entity.type
_entity.pdbx_description
1 polymer ?
#
loop_
_entity_poly.entity_id
_entity_poly.type
_entity_poly.pdbx_seq_one_letter_code
_entity_poly.pdbx_strand_id
1 'polypeptide(L)'
;EGQELPIAYASRQLNKAEKNYSTTERECLALIWAIKHFRCYLYGTEFTVYTDHQPLKWLMNVKEPNNRLMRWSLALSEYTFQIEYRPGRKHANVDALSRV
;
A
#
# COMPACT_ATOMS: atom_id res chain seq x y z
N GLU A 1 16.93 5.20 -20.13
CA GLU A 1 16.40 4.69 -18.85
C GLU A 1 15.96 5.89 -18.01
N GLY A 2 14.70 5.96 -17.61
CA GLY A 2 14.18 7.08 -16.82
C GLY A 2 14.58 6.94 -15.35
N GLN A 3 15.14 7.99 -14.76
CA GLN A 3 15.40 8.03 -13.32
C GLN A 3 14.06 8.19 -12.58
N GLU A 4 13.68 7.23 -11.75
CA GLU A 4 12.55 7.39 -10.82
C GLU A 4 12.94 8.43 -9.77
N LEU A 5 12.42 9.66 -9.89
CA LEU A 5 12.68 10.75 -8.94
C LEU A 5 11.55 10.82 -7.91
N PRO A 6 11.86 10.84 -6.61
CA PRO A 6 10.86 10.90 -5.56
C PRO A 6 10.17 12.28 -5.53
N ILE A 7 8.84 12.28 -5.53
CA ILE A 7 8.03 13.49 -5.35
C ILE A 7 7.85 13.79 -3.85
N ALA A 8 7.57 12.75 -3.06
CA ALA A 8 7.35 12.85 -1.62
C ALA A 8 7.64 11.52 -0.91
N TYR A 9 7.94 11.62 0.37
CA TYR A 9 8.06 10.49 1.29
C TYR A 9 7.08 10.67 2.44
N ALA A 10 6.47 9.58 2.90
CA ALA A 10 5.58 9.59 4.05
C ALA A 10 5.68 8.27 4.82
N SER A 11 5.56 8.35 6.14
CA SER A 11 5.50 7.18 7.02
C SER A 11 4.49 7.41 8.13
N ARG A 12 4.00 6.32 8.73
CA ARG A 12 3.04 6.35 9.82
C ARG A 12 3.30 5.22 10.79
N GLN A 13 3.23 5.51 12.08
CA GLN A 13 3.27 4.48 13.11
C GLN A 13 1.93 3.75 13.22
N LEU A 14 2.00 2.46 13.59
CA LEU A 14 0.83 1.64 13.89
C LEU A 14 0.29 1.98 15.29
N ASN A 15 -1.03 2.10 15.40
CA ASN A 15 -1.68 2.26 16.70
C ASN A 15 -1.70 0.94 17.49
N LYS A 16 -2.14 0.98 18.76
CA LYS A 16 -2.15 -0.19 19.65
C LYS A 16 -2.95 -1.38 19.10
N ALA A 17 -4.06 -1.14 18.41
CA ALA A 17 -4.86 -2.21 17.82
C ALA A 17 -4.23 -2.78 16.54
N GLU A 18 -3.66 -1.90 15.72
CA GLU A 18 -3.00 -2.26 14.45
C GLU A 18 -1.72 -3.05 14.65
N LYS A 19 -1.03 -2.86 15.79
CA LYS A 19 0.13 -3.69 16.17
C LYS A 19 -0.23 -5.17 16.31
N ASN A 20 -1.48 -5.50 16.60
CA ASN A 20 -1.95 -6.88 16.72
C ASN A 20 -2.36 -7.51 15.38
N TYR A 21 -2.29 -6.75 14.28
CA TYR A 21 -2.65 -7.27 12.97
C TYR A 21 -1.59 -8.25 12.45
N SER A 22 -2.02 -9.22 11.64
CA SER A 22 -1.10 -10.07 10.90
C SER A 22 -0.18 -9.22 9.99
N THR A 23 0.96 -9.76 9.60
CA THR A 23 1.90 -9.05 8.70
C THR A 23 1.19 -8.59 7.43
N THR A 24 0.41 -9.48 6.79
CA THR A 24 -0.35 -9.14 5.58
C THR A 24 -1.36 -8.01 5.79
N GLU A 25 -2.05 -7.98 6.93
CA GLU A 25 -2.98 -6.90 7.25
C GLU A 25 -2.25 -5.57 7.50
N ARG A 26 -1.04 -5.60 8.08
CA ARG A 26 -0.22 -4.41 8.28
C ARG A 26 0.26 -3.83 6.95
N GLU A 27 0.75 -4.68 6.05
CA GLU A 27 1.16 -4.27 4.71
C GLU A 27 0.00 -3.68 3.91
N CYS A 28 -1.18 -4.29 4.00
CA CYS A 28 -2.37 -3.73 3.36
C CYS A 28 -2.79 -2.39 3.96
N LEU A 29 -2.80 -2.29 5.28
CA LEU A 29 -3.12 -1.03 5.96
C LEU A 29 -2.16 0.09 5.53
N ALA A 30 -0.87 -0.22 5.40
CA ALA A 30 0.13 0.73 4.93
C ALA A 30 -0.18 1.21 3.50
N LEU A 31 -0.51 0.30 2.60
CA LEU A 31 -0.92 0.62 1.22
C LEU A 31 -2.15 1.54 1.18
N ILE A 32 -3.22 1.18 1.89
CA ILE A 32 -4.45 1.97 1.91
C ILE A 32 -4.20 3.36 2.48
N TRP A 33 -3.41 3.44 3.56
CA TRP A 33 -3.06 4.72 4.15
C TRP A 33 -2.25 5.57 3.18
N ALA A 34 -1.25 5.00 2.49
CA ALA A 34 -0.43 5.71 1.53
C ALA A 34 -1.26 6.26 0.37
N ILE A 35 -2.17 5.47 -0.20
CA ILE A 35 -3.05 5.92 -1.30
C ILE A 35 -3.92 7.10 -0.84
N LYS A 36 -4.51 7.01 0.37
CA LYS A 36 -5.30 8.11 0.93
C LYS A 36 -4.45 9.35 1.23
N HIS A 37 -3.23 9.17 1.72
CA HIS A 37 -2.33 10.27 2.04
C HIS A 37 -1.91 11.03 0.78
N PHE A 38 -1.61 10.31 -0.29
CA PHE A 38 -1.22 10.87 -1.59
C PHE A 38 -2.39 11.09 -2.54
N ARG A 39 -3.62 11.16 -2.03
CA ARG A 39 -4.84 11.35 -2.85
C ARG A 39 -4.73 12.55 -3.80
N CYS A 40 -4.08 13.64 -3.38
CA CYS A 40 -3.86 14.82 -4.21
C CYS A 40 -3.04 14.55 -5.49
N TYR A 41 -2.20 13.52 -5.49
CA TYR A 41 -1.43 13.08 -6.66
C TYR A 41 -2.11 11.95 -7.42
N LEU A 42 -2.82 11.07 -6.72
CA LEU A 42 -3.30 9.81 -7.26
C LEU A 42 -4.75 9.87 -7.78
N TYR A 43 -5.56 10.81 -7.30
CA TYR A 43 -6.96 10.87 -7.68
C TYR A 43 -7.12 11.23 -9.17
N GLY A 44 -7.95 10.46 -9.88
CA GLY A 44 -8.20 10.65 -11.31
C GLY A 44 -7.06 10.20 -12.24
N THR A 45 -6.01 9.58 -11.71
CA THR A 45 -4.85 9.12 -12.48
C THR A 45 -4.68 7.62 -12.32
N GLU A 46 -4.23 6.92 -13.37
CA GLU A 46 -3.82 5.52 -13.28
C GLU A 46 -2.38 5.43 -12.74
N PHE A 47 -2.15 4.57 -11.75
CA PHE A 47 -0.82 4.42 -11.15
C PHE A 47 -0.47 2.98 -10.78
N THR A 48 0.82 2.74 -10.57
CA THR A 48 1.34 1.44 -10.14
C THR A 48 1.84 1.53 -8.70
N VAL A 49 1.36 0.62 -7.86
CA VAL A 49 1.85 0.43 -6.50
C VAL A 49 2.90 -0.68 -6.51
N TYR A 50 4.13 -0.31 -6.19
CA TYR A 50 5.22 -1.27 -5.99
C TYR A 50 5.26 -1.72 -4.53
N THR A 51 5.23 -3.04 -4.30
CA THR A 51 5.33 -3.64 -2.96
C THR A 51 6.23 -4.87 -2.99
N ASP A 52 6.94 -5.13 -1.89
CA ASP A 52 7.67 -6.37 -1.67
C ASP A 52 6.82 -7.47 -1.01
N HIS A 53 5.52 -7.22 -0.79
CA HIS A 53 4.60 -8.21 -0.22
C HIS A 53 3.67 -8.80 -1.28
N GLN A 54 4.10 -9.92 -1.89
CA GLN A 54 3.32 -10.65 -2.91
C GLN A 54 1.85 -10.92 -2.57
N PRO A 55 1.46 -11.26 -1.31
CA PRO A 55 0.07 -11.53 -0.96
C PRO A 55 -0.90 -10.37 -1.17
N LEU A 56 -0.43 -9.13 -1.36
CA LEU A 56 -1.31 -7.99 -1.64
C LEU A 56 -2.04 -8.11 -2.97
N LYS A 57 -1.45 -8.77 -3.98
CA LYS A 57 -2.17 -9.09 -5.23
C LYS A 57 -3.39 -9.97 -4.99
N TRP A 58 -3.35 -10.82 -3.96
CA TRP A 58 -4.44 -11.72 -3.63
C TRP A 58 -5.56 -11.01 -2.87
N LEU A 59 -5.26 -9.93 -2.15
CA LEU A 59 -6.23 -9.24 -1.30
C LEU A 59 -7.40 -8.63 -2.10
N MET A 60 -7.16 -8.23 -3.35
CA MET A 60 -8.21 -7.75 -4.26
C MET A 60 -9.16 -8.86 -4.74
N ASN A 61 -8.77 -10.13 -4.56
CA ASN A 61 -9.50 -11.32 -5.05
C ASN A 61 -10.12 -12.17 -3.92
N VAL A 62 -10.17 -11.65 -2.69
CA VAL A 62 -10.73 -12.40 -1.54
C VAL A 62 -12.23 -12.58 -1.72
N LYS A 63 -12.68 -13.84 -1.84
CA LYS A 63 -14.08 -14.22 -2.03
C LYS A 63 -14.97 -13.93 -0.81
N GLU A 64 -14.40 -13.94 0.39
CA GLU A 64 -15.11 -13.65 1.65
C GLU A 64 -14.37 -12.56 2.43
N PRO A 65 -14.49 -11.29 2.03
CA PRO A 65 -13.83 -10.21 2.73
C PRO A 65 -14.47 -10.04 4.11
N ASN A 66 -13.64 -10.04 5.15
CA ASN A 66 -14.12 -9.60 6.47
C ASN A 66 -14.59 -8.13 6.39
N ASN A 67 -15.37 -7.68 7.38
CA ASN A 67 -15.92 -6.30 7.42
C ASN A 67 -14.85 -5.20 7.24
N ARG A 68 -13.58 -5.49 7.59
CA ARG A 68 -12.47 -4.55 7.42
C ARG A 68 -12.01 -4.48 5.96
N LEU A 69 -11.79 -5.63 5.32
CA LEU A 69 -11.42 -5.74 3.92
C LEU A 69 -12.49 -5.13 3.01
N MET A 70 -13.76 -5.29 3.34
CA MET A 70 -14.85 -4.67 2.57
C MET A 70 -14.78 -3.13 2.63
N ARG A 71 -14.56 -2.55 3.83
CA ARG A 71 -14.36 -1.10 3.97
C ARG A 71 -13.12 -0.60 3.24
N TRP A 72 -12.08 -1.41 3.20
CA TRP A 72 -10.84 -1.10 2.49
C TRP A 72 -11.03 -1.14 0.97
N SER A 73 -11.70 -2.16 0.46
CA SER A 73 -12.06 -2.28 -0.96
C SER A 73 -12.89 -1.08 -1.42
N LEU A 74 -13.92 -0.69 -0.66
CA LEU A 74 -14.73 0.50 -0.95
C LEU A 74 -13.91 1.79 -0.93
N ALA A 75 -12.92 1.90 -0.03
CA ALA A 75 -12.04 3.06 -0.01
C ALA A 75 -11.05 3.09 -1.18
N LEU A 76 -10.73 1.92 -1.75
CA LEU A 76 -9.81 1.80 -2.89
C LEU A 76 -10.55 1.87 -4.23
N SER A 77 -11.87 1.66 -4.26
CA SER A 77 -12.66 1.67 -5.50
C SER A 77 -12.75 3.03 -6.18
N GLU A 78 -12.38 4.13 -5.50
CA GLU A 78 -12.28 5.46 -6.12
C GLU A 78 -10.98 5.65 -6.94
N TYR A 79 -10.05 4.68 -6.92
CA TYR A 79 -8.75 4.75 -7.58
C TYR A 79 -8.59 3.68 -8.65
N THR A 80 -7.90 4.01 -9.73
CA THR A 80 -7.48 3.05 -10.76
C THR A 80 -6.00 2.78 -10.59
N PHE A 81 -5.64 1.56 -10.16
CA PHE A 81 -4.24 1.22 -9.94
C PHE A 81 -3.96 -0.27 -10.14
N GLN A 82 -2.68 -0.57 -10.37
CA GLN A 82 -2.16 -1.94 -10.45
C GLN A 82 -1.16 -2.16 -9.32
N ILE A 83 -1.12 -3.39 -8.79
CA ILE A 83 -0.11 -3.78 -7.79
C ILE A 83 0.96 -4.62 -8.47
N GLU A 84 2.21 -4.16 -8.41
CA GLU A 84 3.36 -4.88 -8.91
C GLU A 84 4.29 -5.29 -7.77
N TYR A 85 4.69 -6.56 -7.77
CA TYR A 85 5.69 -7.05 -6.85
C TYR A 85 7.07 -6.60 -7.31
N ARG A 86 7.81 -5.93 -6.43
CA ARG A 86 9.21 -5.56 -6.65
C ARG A 86 10.02 -6.04 -5.43
N PRO A 87 11.07 -6.85 -5.61
CA PRO A 87 11.83 -7.40 -4.50
C PRO A 87 12.44 -6.30 -3.62
N GLY A 88 12.42 -6.48 -2.29
CA GLY A 88 12.91 -5.46 -1.34
C GLY A 88 14.33 -4.95 -1.59
N ARG A 89 15.20 -5.75 -2.23
CA ARG A 89 16.55 -5.29 -2.67
C ARG A 89 16.52 -4.13 -3.67
N LYS A 90 15.40 -3.93 -4.37
CA LYS A 90 15.15 -2.80 -5.28
C LYS A 90 14.31 -1.68 -4.63
N HIS A 91 14.03 -1.77 -3.33
CA HIS A 91 13.28 -0.79 -2.52
C HIS A 91 14.18 -0.05 -1.51
N ALA A 92 15.46 0.16 -1.84
CA ALA A 92 16.42 0.81 -0.94
C ALA A 92 15.99 2.22 -0.49
N ASN A 93 15.17 2.91 -1.30
CA ASN A 93 14.62 4.23 -1.01
C ASN A 93 13.54 4.25 0.08
N VAL A 94 12.85 3.12 0.32
CA VAL A 94 11.72 3.04 1.27
C VAL A 94 12.14 2.40 2.60
N ASP A 95 13.15 1.52 2.56
CA ASP A 95 13.56 0.69 3.69
C ASP A 95 14.01 1.51 4.92
N ALA A 96 14.56 2.70 4.71
CA ALA A 96 15.00 3.60 5.78
C ALA A 96 13.84 4.18 6.60
N LEU A 97 12.63 4.28 6.03
CA LEU A 97 11.46 4.89 6.69
C LEU A 97 10.50 3.86 7.28
N SER A 98 10.54 2.61 6.82
CA SER A 98 9.64 1.54 7.27
C SER A 98 10.16 0.75 8.48
N ARG A 99 11.47 0.78 8.73
CA ARG A 99 12.15 -0.03 9.77
C ARG A 99 12.46 0.71 11.08
N VAL A 100 11.91 1.90 11.28
CA VAL A 100 12.17 2.78 12.45
C VAL A 100 11.12 2.59 13.54
#